data_AF-G2QBF6-F1
#
_entry.id   AF-G2QBF6-F1
#
_cell.length_a   1.000
_cell.length_b   1.000
_cell.length_c   1.000
_cell.angle_alpha   90.00
_cell.angle_beta   90.00
_cell.angle_gamma   90.00
#
_symmetry.space_group_name_H-M   'P 1'
#
loop_
_entity.id
_entity.type
_entity.pdbx_description
1 polymer ?
#
loop_
_entity_poly.entity_id
_entity_poly.type
_entity_poly.pdbx_seq_one_letter_code
_entity_poly.pdbx_strand_id
1 'polypeptide(L)'
;MSRLTKQADPLQVRASRVEKSSHSQRGSRTLPAWYYRVRTVSFKEDREVHDYDFDEDLSEPEDDKEQERDDVEQSKKEEGCACGLDDPECDGQVDYNDNMGEDESERSYNGSDADYYYELKDKREERKQEKLRERKEKEQQREIEKTKEDEVCAADRCLDTAEKGRETIPVGPLAGQSFRLYCSDHVDYFYSDLYGTKRVDFYHLDVNERNPGDEADALYGDVYLDSNANCNFGPFRPPKRASRKAFKVKSCDDKYELSFQFIGNGYLKLRVSREMVFMKPYDASPPSPPPTAPDVFEFAGILRDWEKEKAERQERMAKARRSPSPRESWFEMNHPMGSWSL
;
A
#
# COMPACT_ATOMS: atom_id res chain seq x y z
N MET A 1 29.91 -45.87 95.05
CA MET A 1 29.85 -44.42 95.26
C MET A 1 30.92 -43.78 94.40
N SER A 2 30.54 -42.77 93.60
CA SER A 2 31.34 -41.60 93.18
C SER A 2 32.80 -41.85 92.74
N ARG A 3 33.29 -41.42 91.58
CA ARG A 3 33.02 -40.19 90.80
C ARG A 3 34.04 -40.12 89.64
N LEU A 4 33.71 -39.30 88.63
CA LEU A 4 34.63 -38.49 87.77
C LEU A 4 35.54 -39.23 86.76
N THR A 5 35.81 -38.80 85.53
CA THR A 5 35.25 -37.79 84.59
C THR A 5 35.97 -37.94 83.24
N LYS A 6 35.23 -37.68 82.15
CA LYS A 6 35.60 -36.99 80.89
C LYS A 6 36.96 -37.31 80.22
N GLN A 7 36.90 -37.83 78.99
CA GLN A 7 37.20 -37.04 77.77
C GLN A 7 36.75 -37.82 76.53
N ALA A 8 35.93 -37.19 75.69
CA ALA A 8 35.57 -37.68 74.36
C ALA A 8 35.95 -36.59 73.35
N ASP A 9 36.88 -36.91 72.46
CA ASP A 9 37.21 -36.11 71.28
C ASP A 9 36.16 -36.36 70.18
N PRO A 10 35.65 -35.30 69.51
CA PRO A 10 34.86 -35.48 68.31
C PRO A 10 35.78 -35.63 67.09
N LEU A 11 35.66 -36.77 66.41
CA LEU A 11 36.25 -37.00 65.08
C LEU A 11 35.70 -35.97 64.09
N GLN A 12 36.61 -35.19 63.50
CA GLN A 12 36.37 -34.32 62.36
C GLN A 12 35.81 -35.14 61.19
N VAL A 13 34.56 -34.84 60.80
CA VAL A 13 34.00 -35.25 59.52
C VAL A 13 34.64 -34.37 58.44
N ARG A 14 35.57 -34.95 57.66
CA ARG A 14 36.01 -34.37 56.40
C ARG A 14 34.83 -34.36 55.44
N ALA A 15 34.30 -33.17 55.15
CA ALA A 15 33.38 -32.97 54.05
C ALA A 15 34.13 -33.23 52.73
N SER A 16 33.82 -34.35 52.07
CA SER A 16 34.24 -34.61 50.70
C SER A 16 33.62 -33.54 49.80
N ARG A 17 34.48 -32.67 49.29
CA ARG A 17 34.17 -31.68 48.25
C ARG A 17 33.74 -32.44 47.00
N VAL A 18 32.43 -32.56 46.79
CA VAL A 18 31.86 -32.93 45.49
C VAL A 18 32.17 -31.76 44.57
N GLU A 19 33.19 -31.93 43.72
CA GLU A 19 33.35 -31.12 42.52
C GLU A 19 32.12 -31.34 41.67
N LYS A 20 31.13 -30.44 41.82
CA LYS A 20 30.08 -30.27 40.83
C LYS A 20 30.79 -29.85 39.55
N SER A 21 31.00 -30.81 38.67
CA SER A 21 31.24 -30.55 37.26
C SER A 21 30.05 -29.74 36.76
N SER A 22 30.17 -28.42 36.78
CA SER A 22 29.32 -27.52 36.02
C SER A 22 29.68 -27.71 34.54
N HIS A 23 29.36 -28.88 34.00
CA HIS A 23 29.09 -29.01 32.59
C HIS A 23 27.76 -28.28 32.40
N SER A 24 27.87 -26.96 32.18
CA SER A 24 26.79 -26.19 31.60
C SER A 24 26.46 -26.88 30.28
N GLN A 25 25.39 -27.68 30.29
CA GLN A 25 24.64 -27.95 29.08
C GLN A 25 24.28 -26.57 28.53
N ARG A 26 25.12 -26.06 27.61
CA ARG A 26 24.71 -25.03 26.67
C ARG A 26 23.49 -25.62 25.99
N GLY A 27 22.31 -25.18 26.42
CA GLY A 27 21.06 -25.59 25.82
C GLY A 27 21.20 -25.42 24.33
N SER A 28 20.96 -26.48 23.58
CA SER A 28 20.70 -26.38 22.15
C SER A 28 19.61 -25.34 22.00
N ARG A 29 19.98 -24.10 21.64
CA ARG A 29 19.02 -23.04 21.34
C ARG A 29 18.25 -23.54 20.14
N THR A 30 17.05 -24.06 20.39
CA THR A 30 16.14 -24.49 19.34
C THR A 30 15.82 -23.27 18.51
N LEU A 31 16.20 -23.31 17.23
CA LEU A 31 15.90 -22.23 16.30
C LEU A 31 14.37 -22.02 16.18
N PRO A 32 13.93 -20.83 15.77
CA PRO A 32 12.51 -20.55 15.58
C PRO A 32 11.82 -21.48 14.58
N ALA A 33 10.51 -21.69 14.74
CA ALA A 33 9.71 -22.57 13.87
C ALA A 33 9.76 -22.13 12.39
N TRP A 34 9.74 -20.82 12.13
CA TRP A 34 9.84 -20.25 10.78
C TRP A 34 11.09 -20.72 10.05
N TYR A 35 12.23 -20.80 10.75
CA TYR A 35 13.50 -21.19 10.14
C TYR A 35 13.43 -22.63 9.63
N TYR A 36 12.86 -23.55 10.39
CA TYR A 36 12.73 -24.94 9.94
C TYR A 36 11.76 -25.07 8.76
N ARG A 37 10.69 -24.26 8.72
CA ARG A 37 9.73 -24.30 7.60
C ARG A 37 10.37 -23.77 6.32
N VAL A 38 10.95 -22.59 6.35
CA VAL A 38 11.64 -21.96 5.21
C VAL A 38 12.82 -22.82 4.76
N ARG A 39 13.62 -23.33 5.69
CA ARG A 39 14.71 -24.27 5.38
C ARG A 39 14.19 -25.53 4.68
N THR A 40 13.04 -26.05 5.10
CA THR A 40 12.45 -27.25 4.49
C THR A 40 12.13 -27.04 3.02
N VAL A 41 11.74 -25.83 2.61
CA VAL A 41 11.54 -25.48 1.19
C VAL A 41 12.83 -25.71 0.40
N SER A 42 13.95 -25.14 0.85
CA SER A 42 15.22 -25.31 0.15
C SER A 42 15.72 -26.76 0.09
N PHE A 43 15.49 -27.56 1.14
CA PHE A 43 15.98 -28.94 1.18
C PHE A 43 15.05 -29.96 0.50
N LYS A 44 13.73 -29.74 0.48
CA LYS A 44 12.77 -30.70 -0.09
C LYS A 44 12.31 -30.34 -1.50
N GLU A 45 12.20 -29.06 -1.81
CA GLU A 45 11.69 -28.58 -3.09
C GLU A 45 12.83 -28.23 -4.08
N ASP A 46 14.09 -28.31 -3.64
CA ASP A 46 15.30 -28.02 -4.43
C ASP A 46 15.21 -26.67 -5.16
N ARG A 47 14.69 -25.66 -4.44
CA ARG A 47 14.56 -24.28 -4.93
C ARG A 47 15.09 -23.27 -3.92
N GLU A 48 15.48 -22.11 -4.43
CA GLU A 48 15.88 -20.97 -3.59
C GLU A 48 14.69 -20.48 -2.74
N VAL A 49 15.01 -19.96 -1.55
CA VAL A 49 14.02 -19.29 -0.70
C VAL A 49 13.65 -17.97 -1.37
N HIS A 50 12.35 -17.75 -1.54
CA HIS A 50 11.79 -16.50 -2.04
C HIS A 50 11.03 -15.77 -0.94
N ASP A 51 10.80 -14.47 -1.14
CA ASP A 51 10.22 -13.58 -0.14
C ASP A 51 8.82 -14.04 0.32
N TYR A 52 8.03 -14.63 -0.58
CA TYR A 52 6.72 -15.18 -0.27
C TYR A 52 6.74 -16.41 0.64
N ASP A 53 7.88 -17.08 0.82
CA ASP A 53 8.03 -18.21 1.75
C ASP A 53 7.97 -17.75 3.23
N PHE A 54 8.20 -16.45 3.47
CA PHE A 54 8.09 -15.82 4.79
C PHE A 54 6.69 -15.28 5.10
N ASP A 55 5.85 -15.01 4.08
CA ASP A 55 4.55 -14.33 4.23
C ASP A 55 3.59 -15.08 5.19
N GLU A 56 3.71 -16.41 5.31
CA GLU A 56 2.91 -17.22 6.24
C GLU A 56 3.14 -16.82 7.70
N ASP A 57 4.38 -16.52 8.11
CA ASP A 57 4.70 -16.10 9.49
C ASP A 57 4.50 -14.62 9.74
N LEU A 58 4.44 -13.81 8.68
CA LEU A 58 4.32 -12.35 8.78
C LEU A 58 2.85 -11.91 8.86
N SER A 59 1.92 -12.85 8.69
CA SER A 59 0.47 -12.61 8.74
C SER A 59 -0.11 -12.54 10.16
N GLU A 60 0.68 -12.90 11.19
CA GLU A 60 0.32 -12.70 12.60
C GLU A 60 0.67 -11.26 13.05
N PRO A 61 -0.26 -10.52 13.67
CA PRO A 61 0.06 -9.22 14.24
C PRO A 61 0.96 -9.42 15.46
N GLU A 62 2.27 -9.31 15.29
CA GLU A 62 3.15 -8.97 16.40
C GLU A 62 2.77 -7.54 16.83
N ASP A 63 2.01 -7.43 17.93
CA ASP A 63 1.69 -6.16 18.58
C ASP A 63 2.94 -5.29 18.70
N ASP A 64 2.87 -4.06 18.19
CA ASP A 64 3.90 -3.01 18.24
C ASP A 64 4.34 -2.64 19.68
N LYS A 65 5.01 -3.55 20.40
CA LYS A 65 5.41 -3.36 21.81
C LYS A 65 6.90 -3.24 22.06
N GLU A 66 7.71 -3.18 21.02
CA GLU A 66 9.16 -3.04 21.19
C GLU A 66 9.70 -1.80 20.47
N GLN A 67 9.09 -0.63 20.71
CA GLN A 67 9.74 0.66 20.40
C GLN A 67 9.26 1.86 21.24
N GLU A 68 8.79 1.62 22.46
CA GLU A 68 8.63 2.66 23.48
C GLU A 68 9.47 2.32 24.71
N ARG A 69 10.77 2.62 24.68
CA ARG A 69 11.57 2.82 25.89
C ARG A 69 12.64 3.90 25.66
N ASP A 70 12.49 4.97 26.46
CA ASP A 70 13.49 5.95 26.91
C ASP A 70 13.96 6.98 25.85
N ASP A 71 13.83 8.31 26.00
CA ASP A 71 13.94 9.15 27.20
C ASP A 71 13.10 10.44 27.12
N VAL A 72 12.45 10.78 28.25
CA VAL A 72 11.93 12.11 28.56
C VAL A 72 12.88 12.79 29.54
N GLU A 73 13.54 13.90 29.14
CA GLU A 73 13.62 15.10 30.00
C GLU A 73 14.07 16.39 29.28
N GLN A 74 13.07 17.26 29.05
CA GLN A 74 13.04 18.72 29.17
C GLN A 74 14.27 19.59 28.81
N SER A 75 14.06 20.51 27.86
CA SER A 75 14.10 21.96 28.16
C SER A 75 13.46 22.86 27.07
N LYS A 76 12.30 23.44 27.44
CA LYS A 76 11.81 24.82 27.21
C LYS A 76 11.89 25.53 25.83
N LYS A 77 10.69 26.00 25.46
CA LYS A 77 10.27 27.33 24.97
C LYS A 77 10.17 27.58 23.46
N GLU A 78 8.92 27.52 23.01
CA GLU A 78 8.20 28.50 22.17
C GLU A 78 9.02 29.50 21.35
N GLU A 79 8.91 29.39 20.03
CA GLU A 79 8.64 30.54 19.16
C GLU A 79 7.85 30.06 17.93
N GLY A 80 6.74 30.74 17.65
CA GLY A 80 5.69 30.28 16.76
C GLY A 80 6.09 30.21 15.29
N CYS A 81 5.61 29.18 14.60
CA CYS A 81 5.46 29.22 13.15
C CYS A 81 3.95 29.24 12.84
N ALA A 82 3.45 30.44 12.53
CA ALA A 82 2.16 30.60 11.89
C ALA A 82 2.32 30.19 10.42
N CYS A 83 1.90 28.97 10.08
CA CYS A 83 1.55 28.62 8.71
C CYS A 83 0.03 28.46 8.64
N GLY A 84 -0.57 29.38 7.89
CA GLY A 84 -1.98 29.36 7.57
C GLY A 84 -2.31 28.19 6.65
N LEU A 85 -3.57 27.79 6.76
CA LEU A 85 -4.33 26.94 5.86
C LEU A 85 -4.02 27.27 4.40
N ASP A 86 -3.90 26.22 3.58
CA ASP A 86 -3.80 26.16 2.10
C ASP A 86 -2.44 25.73 1.53
N ASP A 87 -2.02 24.48 1.80
CA ASP A 87 -1.16 23.68 0.91
C ASP A 87 -1.38 22.17 1.15
N PRO A 88 -1.79 21.36 0.15
CA PRO A 88 -1.93 19.91 0.31
C PRO A 88 -0.62 19.13 0.14
N GLU A 89 0.52 19.77 -0.15
CA GLU A 89 1.85 19.11 -0.14
C GLU A 89 2.58 19.41 1.18
N CYS A 90 2.05 18.92 2.30
CA CYS A 90 2.93 18.60 3.42
C CYS A 90 3.61 17.28 3.08
N ASP A 91 4.67 17.36 2.27
CA ASP A 91 5.72 16.36 2.23
C ASP A 91 6.22 16.22 3.66
N GLY A 92 5.57 15.33 4.42
CA GLY A 92 6.13 14.75 5.61
C GLY A 92 7.41 14.06 5.15
N GLN A 93 8.49 14.83 5.12
CA GLN A 93 9.84 14.35 5.16
C GLN A 93 9.94 13.60 6.49
N VAL A 94 9.44 12.37 6.48
CA VAL A 94 9.98 11.32 7.32
C VAL A 94 11.44 11.30 6.92
N ASP A 95 12.25 11.98 7.73
CA ASP A 95 13.67 11.68 7.82
C ASP A 95 13.75 10.16 7.91
N TYR A 96 14.09 9.54 6.79
CA TYR A 96 14.69 8.22 6.77
C TYR A 96 16.01 8.42 7.50
N ASN A 97 15.93 8.42 8.82
CA ASN A 97 17.08 8.22 9.64
C ASN A 97 17.45 6.76 9.39
N ASP A 98 18.18 6.54 8.28
CA ASP A 98 19.00 5.37 7.98
C ASP A 98 20.15 5.28 9.00
N ASN A 99 19.85 5.55 10.28
CA ASN A 99 20.59 4.98 11.37
C ASN A 99 20.07 3.55 11.53
N MET A 100 20.31 2.73 10.49
CA MET A 100 20.66 1.33 10.69
C MET A 100 21.91 1.38 11.56
N GLY A 101 21.70 1.56 12.87
CA GLY A 101 22.67 1.10 13.83
C GLY A 101 22.91 -0.34 13.43
N GLU A 102 24.13 -0.62 12.99
CA GLU A 102 24.74 -1.93 13.15
C GLU A 102 24.66 -2.25 14.66
N ASP A 103 23.47 -2.55 15.17
CA ASP A 103 23.35 -3.41 16.30
C ASP A 103 23.81 -4.74 15.73
N GLU A 104 25.12 -4.97 15.82
CA GLU A 104 25.76 -6.28 15.74
C GLU A 104 25.08 -7.15 16.81
N SER A 105 23.83 -7.54 16.53
CA SER A 105 22.99 -8.37 17.36
C SER A 105 23.81 -9.62 17.56
N GLU A 106 24.36 -9.74 18.76
CA GLU A 106 25.34 -10.75 19.14
C GLU A 106 24.92 -12.08 18.49
N ARG A 107 25.73 -12.59 17.55
CA ARG A 107 25.44 -13.86 16.86
C ARG A 107 25.41 -14.98 17.88
N SER A 108 24.25 -15.14 18.48
CA SER A 108 23.99 -15.95 19.65
C SER A 108 23.80 -17.43 19.29
N TYR A 109 23.56 -17.73 18.02
CA TYR A 109 23.53 -19.06 17.44
C TYR A 109 24.82 -19.34 16.68
N ASN A 110 25.51 -20.41 17.05
CA ASN A 110 26.81 -20.81 16.48
C ASN A 110 26.78 -22.24 15.91
N GLY A 111 25.61 -22.67 15.41
CA GLY A 111 25.47 -23.96 14.72
C GLY A 111 26.20 -23.98 13.38
N SER A 112 26.31 -25.18 12.78
CA SER A 112 26.98 -25.35 11.47
C SER A 112 26.27 -24.62 10.33
N ASP A 113 25.00 -24.30 10.51
CA ASP A 113 24.12 -23.56 9.60
C ASP A 113 23.86 -22.13 10.09
N ALA A 114 24.69 -21.61 11.01
CA ALA A 114 24.49 -20.28 11.58
C ALA A 114 24.50 -19.17 10.54
N ASP A 115 25.43 -19.19 9.58
CA ASP A 115 25.47 -18.17 8.53
C ASP A 115 24.20 -18.18 7.67
N TYR A 116 23.72 -19.37 7.30
CA TYR A 116 22.46 -19.54 6.57
C TYR A 116 21.24 -19.12 7.41
N TYR A 117 21.24 -19.37 8.72
CA TYR A 117 20.21 -18.88 9.63
C TYR A 117 20.14 -17.35 9.67
N TYR A 118 21.28 -16.68 9.80
CA TYR A 118 21.30 -15.21 9.84
C TYR A 118 20.90 -14.60 8.49
N GLU A 119 21.33 -15.18 7.37
CA GLU A 119 20.87 -14.74 6.04
C GLU A 119 19.35 -14.81 5.90
N LEU A 120 18.72 -15.92 6.31
CA LEU A 120 17.26 -16.04 6.26
C LEU A 120 16.57 -15.14 7.28
N LYS A 121 17.22 -14.84 8.41
CA LYS A 121 16.69 -13.91 9.41
C LYS A 121 16.65 -12.49 8.86
N ASP A 122 17.70 -12.06 8.18
CA ASP A 122 17.78 -10.73 7.57
C ASP A 122 16.74 -10.60 6.45
N LYS A 123 16.62 -11.60 5.56
CA LYS A 123 15.55 -11.65 4.53
C LYS A 123 14.14 -11.60 5.13
N ARG A 124 13.90 -12.29 6.24
CA ARG A 124 12.60 -12.22 6.94
C ARG A 124 12.30 -10.82 7.47
N GLU A 125 13.31 -10.14 8.00
CA GLU A 125 13.16 -8.77 8.53
C GLU A 125 12.94 -7.75 7.39
N GLU A 126 13.70 -7.87 6.29
CA GLU A 126 13.48 -7.07 5.07
C GLU A 126 12.05 -7.25 4.54
N ARG A 127 11.56 -8.50 4.47
CA ARG A 127 10.19 -8.78 4.04
C ARG A 127 9.14 -8.24 5.02
N LYS A 128 9.42 -8.23 6.33
CA LYS A 128 8.55 -7.61 7.34
C LYS A 128 8.43 -6.10 7.11
N GLN A 129 9.55 -5.42 6.87
CA GLN A 129 9.57 -3.99 6.56
C GLN A 129 8.85 -3.68 5.24
N GLU A 130 9.05 -4.51 4.22
CA GLU A 130 8.36 -4.36 2.94
C GLU A 130 6.85 -4.51 3.09
N LYS A 131 6.36 -5.53 3.80
CA LYS A 131 4.92 -5.71 4.10
C LYS A 131 4.33 -4.51 4.85
N LEU A 132 5.09 -3.94 5.78
CA LEU A 132 4.66 -2.75 6.51
C LEU A 132 4.53 -1.55 5.56
N ARG A 133 5.48 -1.38 4.64
CA ARG A 133 5.44 -0.33 3.61
C ARG A 133 4.27 -0.54 2.65
N GLU A 134 4.09 -1.75 2.11
CA GLU A 134 2.94 -2.12 1.25
C GLU A 134 1.61 -1.75 1.93
N ARG A 135 1.47 -2.04 3.23
CA ARG A 135 0.27 -1.71 4.01
C ARG A 135 0.05 -0.20 4.12
N LYS A 136 1.11 0.56 4.41
CA LYS A 136 1.05 2.03 4.50
C LYS A 136 0.68 2.65 3.16
N GLU A 137 1.30 2.22 2.07
CA GLU A 137 1.03 2.71 0.73
C GLU A 137 -0.39 2.35 0.26
N LYS A 138 -0.88 1.16 0.59
CA LYS A 138 -2.28 0.76 0.36
C LYS A 138 -3.26 1.66 1.10
N GLU A 139 -3.01 1.96 2.38
CA GLU A 139 -3.87 2.85 3.18
C GLU A 139 -3.86 4.27 2.60
N GLN A 140 -2.69 4.80 2.24
CA GLN A 140 -2.58 6.11 1.59
C GLN A 140 -3.38 6.15 0.28
N GLN A 141 -3.26 5.12 -0.56
CA GLN A 141 -4.02 5.04 -1.80
C GLN A 141 -5.54 5.00 -1.53
N ARG A 142 -5.96 4.28 -0.49
CA ARG A 142 -7.36 4.20 -0.07
C ARG A 142 -7.88 5.56 0.40
N GLU A 143 -7.10 6.32 1.15
CA GLU A 143 -7.44 7.69 1.57
C GLU A 143 -7.57 8.66 0.40
N ILE A 144 -6.68 8.56 -0.61
CA ILE A 144 -6.77 9.36 -1.84
C ILE A 144 -8.08 9.07 -2.57
N GLU A 145 -8.41 7.79 -2.77
CA GLU A 145 -9.65 7.42 -3.44
C GLU A 145 -10.88 7.88 -2.66
N LYS A 146 -10.89 7.69 -1.34
CA LYS A 146 -11.96 8.15 -0.46
C LYS A 146 -12.15 9.66 -0.53
N THR A 147 -11.07 10.43 -0.57
CA THR A 147 -11.15 11.90 -0.72
C THR A 147 -11.85 12.28 -2.04
N LYS A 148 -11.58 11.55 -3.13
CA LYS A 148 -12.24 11.77 -4.42
C LYS A 148 -13.70 11.29 -4.45
N GLU A 149 -14.02 10.23 -3.72
CA GLU A 149 -15.41 9.83 -3.49
C GLU A 149 -16.19 10.91 -2.74
N ASP A 150 -15.60 11.50 -1.70
CA ASP A 150 -16.21 12.57 -0.92
C ASP A 150 -16.45 13.84 -1.76
N GLU A 151 -15.54 14.16 -2.67
CA GLU A 151 -15.68 15.25 -3.67
C GLU A 151 -16.92 15.03 -4.54
N VAL A 152 -17.07 13.83 -5.12
CA VAL A 152 -18.24 13.48 -5.95
C VAL A 152 -19.52 13.39 -5.12
N CYS A 153 -19.44 12.90 -3.88
CA CYS A 153 -20.57 12.87 -2.96
C CYS A 153 -21.03 14.29 -2.57
N ALA A 154 -20.10 15.24 -2.42
CA ALA A 154 -20.45 16.65 -2.23
C ALA A 154 -21.18 17.21 -3.46
N ALA A 155 -20.70 16.91 -4.67
CA ALA A 155 -21.37 17.32 -5.91
C ALA A 155 -22.79 16.72 -6.02
N ASP A 156 -22.99 15.45 -5.64
CA ASP A 156 -24.31 14.80 -5.61
C ASP A 156 -25.27 15.46 -4.61
N ARG A 157 -24.77 15.88 -3.43
CA ARG A 157 -25.56 16.66 -2.46
C ARG A 157 -25.94 18.05 -3.00
N CYS A 158 -25.05 18.69 -3.75
CA CYS A 158 -25.36 19.95 -4.44
C CYS A 158 -26.45 19.73 -5.50
N LEU A 159 -26.39 18.64 -6.26
CA LEU A 159 -27.43 18.27 -7.22
C LEU A 159 -28.78 18.05 -6.54
N ASP A 160 -28.83 17.34 -5.40
CA ASP A 160 -30.06 17.15 -4.64
C ASP A 160 -30.70 18.49 -4.21
N THR A 161 -29.86 19.44 -3.81
CA THR A 161 -30.31 20.80 -3.45
C THR A 161 -30.83 21.57 -4.67
N ALA A 162 -30.13 21.49 -5.79
CA ALA A 162 -30.54 22.12 -7.05
C ALA A 162 -31.86 21.53 -7.59
N GLU A 163 -32.03 20.20 -7.55
CA GLU A 163 -33.28 19.53 -7.95
C GLU A 163 -34.46 20.00 -7.08
N LYS A 164 -34.27 20.12 -5.76
CA LYS A 164 -35.28 20.68 -4.85
C LYS A 164 -35.59 22.16 -5.15
N GLY A 165 -34.58 22.93 -5.55
CA GLY A 165 -34.71 24.31 -6.03
C GLY A 165 -35.30 24.44 -7.45
N ARG A 166 -35.55 23.33 -8.15
CA ARG A 166 -35.95 23.28 -9.58
C ARG A 166 -34.93 23.90 -10.52
N GLU A 167 -33.68 23.97 -10.10
CA GLU A 167 -32.55 24.34 -10.94
C GLU A 167 -32.11 23.15 -11.78
N THR A 168 -31.64 23.42 -13.00
CA THR A 168 -31.23 22.38 -13.93
C THR A 168 -29.75 22.51 -14.22
N ILE A 169 -28.99 21.48 -13.89
CA ILE A 169 -27.56 21.41 -14.17
C ILE A 169 -27.37 20.68 -15.52
N PRO A 170 -26.70 21.27 -16.51
CA PRO A 170 -26.36 20.57 -17.74
C PRO A 170 -25.26 19.53 -17.49
N VAL A 171 -25.32 18.38 -18.18
CA VAL A 171 -24.24 17.38 -18.13
C VAL A 171 -23.01 17.87 -18.90
N GLY A 172 -23.22 18.66 -19.95
CA GLY A 172 -22.17 19.05 -20.89
C GLY A 172 -21.95 18.01 -21.99
N PRO A 173 -21.04 18.28 -22.94
CA PRO A 173 -20.67 17.33 -23.98
C PRO A 173 -19.86 16.18 -23.38
N LEU A 174 -20.28 14.93 -23.62
CA LEU A 174 -19.56 13.74 -23.17
C LEU A 174 -18.63 13.16 -24.25
N ALA A 175 -18.93 13.37 -25.53
CA ALA A 175 -18.10 12.85 -26.61
C ALA A 175 -16.65 13.36 -26.51
N GLY A 176 -15.69 12.44 -26.59
CA GLY A 176 -14.27 12.72 -26.46
C GLY A 176 -13.80 13.02 -25.03
N GLN A 177 -14.67 12.88 -24.03
CA GLN A 177 -14.32 13.09 -22.63
C GLN A 177 -13.93 11.77 -21.95
N SER A 178 -12.95 11.88 -21.06
CA SER A 178 -12.49 10.80 -20.19
C SER A 178 -12.75 11.20 -18.74
N PHE A 179 -13.21 10.27 -17.91
CA PHE A 179 -13.37 10.48 -16.48
C PHE A 179 -12.48 9.50 -15.74
N ARG A 180 -11.70 9.98 -14.78
CA ARG A 180 -10.99 9.11 -13.83
C ARG A 180 -11.98 8.57 -12.81
N LEU A 181 -11.84 7.29 -12.49
CA LEU A 181 -12.70 6.59 -11.56
C LEU A 181 -11.97 6.30 -10.25
N TYR A 182 -12.66 6.47 -9.14
CA TYR A 182 -12.16 6.24 -7.78
C TYR A 182 -13.16 5.39 -7.01
N CYS A 183 -12.70 4.35 -6.33
CA CYS A 183 -13.46 3.43 -5.49
C CYS A 183 -12.57 2.84 -4.39
N SER A 184 -12.68 3.34 -3.16
CA SER A 184 -11.90 2.89 -2.01
C SER A 184 -12.07 1.38 -1.74
N ASP A 185 -13.28 0.84 -1.93
CA ASP A 185 -13.54 -0.60 -1.86
C ASP A 185 -12.74 -1.39 -2.91
N HIS A 186 -12.50 -0.84 -4.10
CA HIS A 186 -11.70 -1.49 -5.13
C HIS A 186 -10.22 -1.61 -4.72
N VAL A 187 -9.68 -0.61 -3.99
CA VAL A 187 -8.30 -0.66 -3.44
C VAL A 187 -8.14 -1.88 -2.54
N ASP A 188 -9.15 -2.21 -1.74
CA ASP A 188 -9.06 -3.30 -0.78
C ASP A 188 -8.81 -4.67 -1.43
N TYR A 189 -9.30 -4.86 -2.66
CA TYR A 189 -9.21 -6.14 -3.40
C TYR A 189 -8.18 -6.16 -4.53
N PHE A 190 -7.85 -5.01 -5.12
CA PHE A 190 -7.05 -4.94 -6.35
C PHE A 190 -5.79 -4.07 -6.21
N TYR A 191 -5.42 -3.67 -4.99
CA TYR A 191 -4.17 -2.97 -4.77
C TYR A 191 -2.97 -3.80 -5.26
N SER A 192 -2.11 -3.16 -6.04
CA SER A 192 -0.85 -3.71 -6.55
C SER A 192 0.13 -2.57 -6.81
N ASP A 193 1.43 -2.87 -6.90
CA ASP A 193 2.46 -1.85 -7.15
C ASP A 193 2.26 -1.10 -8.48
N LEU A 194 1.51 -1.70 -9.41
CA LEU A 194 1.13 -1.13 -10.70
C LEU A 194 -0.33 -0.67 -10.70
N TYR A 195 -0.83 -0.16 -9.58
CA TYR A 195 -2.22 0.25 -9.43
C TYR A 195 -2.63 1.27 -10.52
N GLY A 196 -3.33 0.76 -11.53
CA GLY A 196 -3.63 1.50 -12.75
C GLY A 196 -4.66 2.60 -12.53
N THR A 197 -4.59 3.62 -13.38
CA THR A 197 -5.61 4.68 -13.40
C THR A 197 -6.89 4.15 -14.04
N LYS A 198 -7.89 3.89 -13.19
CA LYS A 198 -9.25 3.55 -13.60
C LYS A 198 -9.88 4.71 -14.35
N ARG A 199 -10.58 4.43 -15.44
CA ARG A 199 -11.26 5.47 -16.22
C ARG A 199 -12.47 4.96 -17.00
N VAL A 200 -13.31 5.90 -17.40
CA VAL A 200 -14.33 5.69 -18.42
C VAL A 200 -14.17 6.73 -19.52
N ASP A 201 -14.16 6.27 -20.76
CA ASP A 201 -14.00 7.09 -21.95
C ASP A 201 -15.30 7.06 -22.75
N PHE A 202 -15.75 8.21 -23.27
CA PHE A 202 -16.95 8.32 -24.09
C PHE A 202 -16.59 8.83 -25.49
N TYR A 203 -17.09 8.18 -26.53
CA TYR A 203 -16.75 8.50 -27.92
C TYR A 203 -17.91 8.24 -28.89
N HIS A 204 -17.81 8.80 -30.10
CA HIS A 204 -18.66 8.42 -31.22
C HIS A 204 -17.92 7.37 -32.04
N LEU A 205 -18.64 6.35 -32.53
CA LEU A 205 -18.11 5.48 -33.57
C LEU A 205 -18.03 6.25 -34.88
N ASP A 206 -16.95 6.00 -35.61
CA ASP A 206 -16.79 6.44 -36.99
C ASP A 206 -17.89 5.86 -37.88
N VAL A 207 -18.22 6.58 -38.96
CA VAL A 207 -19.32 6.23 -39.87
C VAL A 207 -19.17 4.82 -40.44
N ASN A 208 -17.94 4.32 -40.56
CA ASN A 208 -17.64 2.99 -41.10
C ASN A 208 -17.81 1.84 -40.08
N GLU A 209 -17.85 2.15 -38.79
CA GLU A 209 -17.98 1.16 -37.70
C GLU A 209 -19.41 1.09 -37.15
N ARG A 210 -20.31 1.94 -37.65
CA ARG A 210 -21.72 1.97 -37.25
C ARG A 210 -22.47 0.80 -37.86
N ASN A 211 -23.29 0.16 -37.04
CA ASN A 211 -24.22 -0.84 -37.54
C ASN A 211 -25.36 -0.16 -38.32
N PRO A 212 -25.95 -0.82 -39.34
CA PRO A 212 -27.13 -0.31 -40.02
C PRO A 212 -28.29 -0.19 -39.02
N GLY A 213 -28.61 1.03 -38.59
CA GLY A 213 -29.63 1.32 -37.58
C GLY A 213 -29.16 2.20 -36.43
N ASP A 214 -27.85 2.41 -36.28
CA ASP A 214 -27.31 3.30 -35.27
C ASP A 214 -27.70 4.75 -35.54
N GLU A 215 -28.27 5.40 -34.53
CA GLU A 215 -28.60 6.82 -34.62
C GLU A 215 -27.33 7.67 -34.66
N ALA A 216 -27.34 8.74 -35.46
CA ALA A 216 -26.14 9.51 -35.77
C ALA A 216 -25.44 10.12 -34.54
N ASP A 217 -26.19 10.33 -33.45
CA ASP A 217 -25.77 10.97 -32.19
C ASP A 217 -25.57 9.97 -31.05
N ALA A 218 -25.60 8.65 -31.32
CA ALA A 218 -25.35 7.66 -30.30
C ALA A 218 -23.90 7.74 -29.79
N LEU A 219 -23.73 7.58 -28.47
CA LEU A 219 -22.43 7.45 -27.83
C LEU A 219 -22.14 6.01 -27.48
N TYR A 220 -20.85 5.72 -27.53
CA TYR A 220 -20.22 4.52 -27.05
C TYR A 220 -19.24 4.91 -25.95
N GLY A 221 -18.76 3.91 -25.22
CA GLY A 221 -17.70 4.13 -24.27
C GLY A 221 -17.00 2.87 -23.86
N ASP A 222 -15.86 3.07 -23.21
CA ASP A 222 -15.05 2.00 -22.65
C ASP A 222 -14.83 2.29 -21.17
N VAL A 223 -15.06 1.29 -20.33
CA VAL A 223 -14.68 1.29 -18.92
C VAL A 223 -13.39 0.49 -18.77
N TYR A 224 -12.40 1.10 -18.11
CA TYR A 224 -11.13 0.48 -17.74
C TYR A 224 -10.99 0.47 -16.22
N LEU A 225 -11.08 -0.71 -15.59
CA LEU A 225 -10.95 -0.85 -14.13
C LEU A 225 -9.57 -1.43 -13.74
N ASP A 226 -9.08 -2.41 -14.48
CA ASP A 226 -7.72 -2.92 -14.34
C ASP A 226 -7.22 -3.49 -15.67
N SER A 227 -6.11 -4.24 -15.66
CA SER A 227 -5.56 -4.87 -16.88
C SER A 227 -6.46 -5.94 -17.51
N ASN A 228 -7.46 -6.44 -16.76
CA ASN A 228 -8.28 -7.61 -17.08
C ASN A 228 -9.80 -7.28 -17.15
N ALA A 229 -10.26 -6.28 -16.40
CA ALA A 229 -11.63 -5.86 -16.21
C ALA A 229 -11.88 -4.59 -17.02
N ASN A 230 -12.07 -4.81 -18.32
CA ASN A 230 -12.38 -3.78 -19.30
C ASN A 230 -13.68 -4.14 -20.03
N CYS A 231 -14.50 -3.15 -20.32
CA CYS A 231 -15.79 -3.38 -20.96
C CYS A 231 -16.16 -2.21 -21.88
N ASN A 232 -16.54 -2.51 -23.11
CA ASN A 232 -17.17 -1.56 -24.01
C ASN A 232 -18.69 -1.55 -23.82
N PHE A 233 -19.32 -0.42 -24.07
CA PHE A 233 -20.76 -0.25 -23.91
C PHE A 233 -21.35 0.74 -24.91
N GLY A 234 -22.65 0.64 -25.10
CA GLY A 234 -23.41 1.43 -26.07
C GLY A 234 -24.05 0.56 -27.15
N PRO A 235 -24.75 1.16 -28.11
CA PRO A 235 -25.02 2.60 -28.23
C PRO A 235 -25.97 3.12 -27.15
N PHE A 236 -25.79 4.38 -26.71
CA PHE A 236 -26.77 5.05 -25.85
C PHE A 236 -26.87 6.56 -26.12
N ARG A 237 -27.97 7.17 -25.65
CA ARG A 237 -28.18 8.61 -25.65
C ARG A 237 -28.00 9.17 -24.24
N PRO A 238 -26.96 9.96 -23.97
CA PRO A 238 -26.77 10.51 -22.64
C PRO A 238 -27.90 11.48 -22.28
N PRO A 239 -28.24 11.60 -20.98
CA PRO A 239 -29.20 12.60 -20.55
C PRO A 239 -28.62 14.01 -20.77
N LYS A 240 -29.46 14.93 -21.21
CA LYS A 240 -29.06 16.35 -21.43
C LYS A 240 -28.84 17.12 -20.12
N ARG A 241 -29.40 16.61 -19.02
CA ARG A 241 -29.40 17.24 -17.70
C ARG A 241 -28.93 16.25 -16.67
N ALA A 242 -28.17 16.74 -15.71
CA ALA A 242 -27.78 15.97 -14.55
C ALA A 242 -29.02 15.50 -13.81
N SER A 243 -28.94 14.31 -13.24
CA SER A 243 -30.03 13.75 -12.45
C SER A 243 -29.51 12.70 -11.49
N ARG A 244 -30.16 12.60 -10.34
CA ARG A 244 -29.94 11.50 -9.40
C ARG A 244 -30.46 10.14 -9.90
N LYS A 245 -31.19 10.13 -11.02
CA LYS A 245 -31.67 8.90 -11.63
C LYS A 245 -30.53 8.16 -12.34
N ALA A 246 -30.35 6.91 -11.96
CA ALA A 246 -29.47 5.98 -12.65
C ALA A 246 -29.90 5.77 -14.12
N PHE A 247 -28.95 5.96 -15.02
CA PHE A 247 -29.03 5.69 -16.45
C PHE A 247 -28.31 4.37 -16.74
N LYS A 248 -29.08 3.36 -17.12
CA LYS A 248 -28.57 2.00 -17.33
C LYS A 248 -28.18 1.80 -18.79
N VAL A 249 -27.01 1.22 -19.00
CA VAL A 249 -26.47 0.86 -20.31
C VAL A 249 -25.92 -0.55 -20.23
N LYS A 250 -26.11 -1.34 -21.29
CA LYS A 250 -25.53 -2.68 -21.36
C LYS A 250 -24.15 -2.64 -21.99
N SER A 251 -23.31 -3.60 -21.61
CA SER A 251 -22.10 -3.92 -22.33
C SER A 251 -22.42 -4.35 -23.76
N CYS A 252 -21.48 -4.18 -24.69
CA CYS A 252 -21.70 -4.57 -26.10
C CYS A 252 -21.90 -6.09 -26.27
N ASP A 253 -21.43 -6.90 -25.32
CA ASP A 253 -21.66 -8.35 -25.28
C ASP A 253 -22.92 -8.76 -24.48
N ASP A 254 -23.72 -7.78 -24.05
CA ASP A 254 -24.95 -7.95 -23.27
C ASP A 254 -24.79 -8.70 -21.92
N LYS A 255 -23.55 -8.94 -21.47
CA LYS A 255 -23.28 -9.67 -20.22
C LYS A 255 -23.45 -8.83 -18.97
N TYR A 256 -23.14 -7.54 -19.05
CA TYR A 256 -23.10 -6.65 -17.90
C TYR A 256 -24.02 -5.45 -18.07
N GLU A 257 -24.66 -5.04 -16.97
CA GLU A 257 -25.41 -3.79 -16.90
C GLU A 257 -24.58 -2.76 -16.12
N LEU A 258 -24.25 -1.66 -16.78
CA LEU A 258 -23.57 -0.50 -16.23
C LEU A 258 -24.62 0.54 -15.84
N SER A 259 -24.49 1.13 -14.65
CA SER A 259 -25.41 2.16 -14.19
C SER A 259 -24.67 3.48 -13.95
N PHE A 260 -24.92 4.46 -14.81
CA PHE A 260 -24.35 5.80 -14.73
C PHE A 260 -25.30 6.76 -14.03
N GLN A 261 -24.79 7.57 -13.10
CA GLN A 261 -25.49 8.73 -12.56
C GLN A 261 -24.70 9.97 -12.95
N PHE A 262 -25.23 10.75 -13.88
CA PHE A 262 -24.58 11.98 -14.34
C PHE A 262 -24.92 13.13 -13.37
N ILE A 263 -23.93 13.57 -12.61
CA ILE A 263 -24.10 14.63 -11.60
C ILE A 263 -23.94 16.03 -12.22
N GLY A 264 -23.31 16.10 -13.39
CA GLY A 264 -23.00 17.36 -14.08
C GLY A 264 -21.71 17.99 -13.57
N ASN A 265 -21.30 19.09 -14.19
CA ASN A 265 -20.05 19.81 -13.84
C ASN A 265 -18.80 18.92 -13.84
N GLY A 266 -18.73 17.93 -14.73
CA GLY A 266 -17.60 17.01 -14.80
C GLY A 266 -17.61 15.90 -13.75
N TYR A 267 -18.73 15.66 -13.06
CA TYR A 267 -18.86 14.55 -12.12
C TYR A 267 -19.88 13.50 -12.57
N LEU A 268 -19.57 12.24 -12.29
CA LEU A 268 -20.49 11.12 -12.46
C LEU A 268 -20.28 10.07 -11.37
N LYS A 269 -21.25 9.17 -11.20
CA LYS A 269 -21.05 7.89 -10.52
C LYS A 269 -21.28 6.76 -11.50
N LEU A 270 -20.46 5.73 -11.41
CA LEU A 270 -20.59 4.51 -12.17
C LEU A 270 -20.78 3.35 -11.19
N ARG A 271 -21.86 2.58 -11.38
CA ARG A 271 -22.10 1.35 -10.64
C ARG A 271 -21.92 0.15 -11.56
N VAL A 272 -21.16 -0.83 -11.10
CA VAL A 272 -20.86 -2.08 -11.81
C VAL A 272 -21.01 -3.27 -10.86
N SER A 273 -21.33 -4.44 -11.40
CA SER A 273 -21.47 -5.66 -10.61
C SER A 273 -20.12 -6.22 -10.18
N ARG A 274 -20.10 -6.94 -9.06
CA ARG A 274 -18.94 -7.71 -8.59
C ARG A 274 -18.38 -8.62 -9.69
N GLU A 275 -19.25 -9.29 -10.44
CA GLU A 275 -18.86 -10.19 -11.53
C GLU A 275 -18.03 -9.49 -12.61
N MET A 276 -18.37 -8.25 -12.95
CA MET A 276 -17.61 -7.46 -13.93
C MET A 276 -16.24 -7.06 -13.38
N VAL A 277 -16.16 -6.63 -12.12
CA VAL A 277 -14.90 -6.19 -11.50
C VAL A 277 -13.90 -7.35 -11.36
N PHE A 278 -14.39 -8.55 -11.04
CA PHE A 278 -13.55 -9.76 -10.91
C PHE A 278 -13.42 -10.55 -12.22
N MET A 279 -13.74 -9.95 -13.37
CA MET A 279 -13.61 -10.59 -14.68
C MET A 279 -12.14 -10.91 -15.00
N LYS A 280 -11.89 -12.08 -15.60
CA LYS A 280 -10.59 -12.43 -16.20
C LYS A 280 -10.73 -12.68 -17.70
N PRO A 281 -9.80 -12.19 -18.54
CA PRO A 281 -9.94 -12.22 -19.99
C PRO A 281 -9.69 -13.59 -20.67
N TYR A 282 -9.48 -14.68 -19.91
CA TYR A 282 -9.22 -16.00 -20.47
C TYR A 282 -9.89 -17.07 -19.58
N ASP A 283 -10.37 -18.17 -20.20
CA ASP A 283 -11.20 -19.29 -19.67
C ASP A 283 -10.79 -19.96 -18.34
N ALA A 284 -9.89 -19.38 -17.56
CA ALA A 284 -9.78 -19.66 -16.14
C ALA A 284 -11.10 -19.29 -15.47
N SER A 285 -11.71 -20.26 -14.79
CA SER A 285 -12.84 -20.01 -13.89
C SER A 285 -12.49 -18.80 -13.01
N PRO A 286 -13.30 -17.72 -13.02
CA PRO A 286 -13.01 -16.58 -12.17
C PRO A 286 -12.91 -17.10 -10.73
N PRO A 287 -11.81 -16.81 -10.00
CA PRO A 287 -11.76 -17.16 -8.59
C PRO A 287 -13.00 -16.55 -7.94
N SER A 288 -13.70 -17.35 -7.13
CA SER A 288 -14.88 -16.87 -6.42
C SER A 288 -14.49 -15.58 -5.70
N PRO A 289 -15.18 -14.46 -5.98
CA PRO A 289 -14.86 -13.20 -5.32
C PRO A 289 -14.85 -13.40 -3.80
N PRO A 290 -13.98 -12.71 -3.05
CA PRO A 290 -13.98 -12.80 -1.60
C PRO A 290 -15.38 -12.55 -1.05
N PRO A 291 -15.80 -13.28 0.00
CA PRO A 291 -17.13 -13.13 0.58
C PRO A 291 -17.35 -11.72 1.16
N THR A 292 -16.26 -11.02 1.49
CA THR A 292 -16.27 -9.64 2.00
C THR A 292 -16.46 -8.59 0.90
N ALA A 293 -16.26 -8.94 -0.38
CA ALA A 293 -16.41 -7.99 -1.48
C ALA A 293 -17.87 -7.51 -1.58
N PRO A 294 -18.14 -6.29 -2.05
CA PRO A 294 -19.49 -5.80 -2.28
C PRO A 294 -20.11 -6.43 -3.54
N ASP A 295 -21.44 -6.57 -3.57
CA ASP A 295 -22.18 -7.03 -4.77
C ASP A 295 -22.12 -6.04 -5.93
N VAL A 296 -22.03 -4.75 -5.59
CA VAL A 296 -21.98 -3.64 -6.53
C VAL A 296 -20.88 -2.69 -6.07
N PHE A 297 -19.97 -2.37 -6.98
CA PHE A 297 -18.96 -1.34 -6.75
C PHE A 297 -19.49 -0.01 -7.28
N GLU A 298 -19.42 1.04 -6.46
CA GLU A 298 -19.73 2.42 -6.85
C GLU A 298 -18.43 3.19 -7.05
N PHE A 299 -18.17 3.58 -8.28
CA PHE A 299 -17.03 4.41 -8.66
C PHE A 299 -17.45 5.88 -8.76
N ALA A 300 -16.71 6.74 -8.08
CA ALA A 300 -16.76 8.18 -8.22
C ALA A 300 -15.95 8.62 -9.45
N GLY A 301 -16.61 9.27 -10.40
CA GLY A 301 -16.01 9.71 -11.66
C GLY A 301 -15.78 11.22 -11.69
N ILE A 302 -14.55 11.63 -12.01
CA ILE A 302 -14.14 13.04 -12.15
C ILE A 302 -13.56 13.26 -13.54
N LEU A 303 -14.04 14.29 -14.23
CA LEU A 303 -13.61 14.64 -15.58
C LEU A 303 -12.11 14.89 -15.61
N ARG A 304 -11.46 14.30 -16.62
CA ARG A 304 -10.03 14.36 -16.80
C ARG A 304 -9.61 15.72 -17.36
N ASP A 305 -8.79 16.44 -16.60
CA ASP A 305 -8.14 17.65 -17.07
C ASP A 305 -6.76 17.30 -17.67
N TRP A 306 -6.72 17.19 -19.00
CA TRP A 306 -5.50 16.88 -19.74
C TRP A 306 -4.40 17.93 -19.58
N GLU A 307 -4.75 19.20 -19.41
CA GLU A 307 -3.77 20.28 -19.25
C GLU A 307 -3.12 20.20 -17.88
N LYS A 308 -3.95 20.04 -16.83
CA LYS A 308 -3.47 19.85 -15.46
C LYS A 308 -2.58 18.61 -15.34
N GLU A 309 -2.99 17.48 -15.89
CA GLU A 309 -2.19 16.26 -15.85
C GLU A 309 -0.84 16.39 -16.58
N LYS A 310 -0.83 17.09 -17.72
CA LYS A 310 0.40 17.33 -18.47
C LYS A 310 1.34 18.24 -17.67
N ALA A 311 0.81 19.26 -17.00
CA ALA A 311 1.58 20.13 -16.12
C ALA A 311 2.15 19.37 -14.92
N GLU A 312 1.34 18.58 -14.20
CA GLU A 312 1.79 17.73 -13.08
C GLU A 312 2.85 16.71 -13.51
N ARG A 313 2.72 16.13 -14.72
CA ARG A 313 3.72 15.23 -15.27
C ARG A 313 5.03 15.96 -15.58
N GLN A 314 4.96 17.15 -16.17
CA GLN A 314 6.15 17.96 -16.45
C GLN A 314 6.83 18.41 -15.16
N GLU A 315 6.06 18.78 -14.15
CA GLU A 315 6.58 19.15 -12.83
C GLU A 315 7.24 17.95 -12.16
N ARG A 316 6.61 16.77 -12.14
CA ARG A 316 7.25 15.55 -11.62
C ARG A 316 8.54 15.21 -12.35
N MET A 317 8.57 15.31 -13.68
CA MET A 317 9.80 15.13 -14.46
C MET A 317 10.85 16.19 -14.14
N ALA A 318 10.44 17.43 -13.85
CA ALA A 318 11.35 18.50 -13.44
C ALA A 318 11.88 18.28 -12.01
N LYS A 319 11.03 17.90 -11.05
CA LYS A 319 11.38 17.52 -9.66
C LYS A 319 12.34 16.31 -9.68
N ALA A 320 12.05 15.27 -10.46
CA ALA A 320 12.94 14.10 -10.61
C ALA A 320 14.28 14.44 -11.28
N ARG A 321 14.33 15.44 -12.17
CA ARG A 321 15.59 15.96 -12.75
C ARG A 321 16.36 16.85 -11.78
N ARG A 322 15.72 17.34 -10.72
CA ARG A 322 16.33 18.13 -9.64
C ARG A 322 16.78 17.22 -8.48
N SER A 323 17.28 16.02 -8.76
CA SER A 323 18.15 15.35 -7.80
C SER A 323 19.29 16.31 -7.42
N PRO A 324 19.72 16.37 -6.15
CA PRO A 324 20.79 17.25 -5.75
C PRO A 324 22.02 16.86 -6.57
N SER A 325 22.47 17.79 -7.41
CA SER A 325 23.75 17.64 -8.09
C SER A 325 24.79 17.38 -6.99
N PRO A 326 25.63 16.34 -7.08
CA PRO A 326 26.78 16.18 -6.20
C PRO A 326 27.82 17.23 -6.59
N ARG A 327 27.49 18.50 -6.32
CA ARG A 327 28.35 19.66 -6.60
C ARG A 327 29.10 20.14 -5.37
N GLU A 328 28.98 19.43 -4.26
CA GLU A 328 29.99 19.45 -3.21
C GLU A 328 30.85 18.20 -3.37
N SER A 329 31.60 18.18 -4.46
CA SER A 329 32.70 17.23 -4.57
C SER A 329 33.67 17.56 -3.44
N TRP A 330 33.95 16.55 -2.64
CA TRP A 330 35.00 16.44 -1.64
C TRP A 330 36.38 17.03 -2.05
N PHE A 331 36.58 17.41 -3.31
CA PHE A 331 37.78 18.08 -3.81
C PHE A 331 37.83 19.61 -3.60
N GLU A 332 36.76 20.29 -3.16
CA GLU A 332 36.80 21.73 -2.82
C GLU A 332 37.04 22.00 -1.32
N MET A 333 37.40 20.97 -0.55
CA MET A 333 37.75 21.11 0.86
C MET A 333 39.26 21.35 1.00
N ASN A 334 39.65 22.63 0.99
CA ASN A 334 40.86 23.20 1.57
C ASN A 334 42.02 22.20 1.80
N HIS A 335 42.95 22.09 0.84
CA HIS A 335 44.30 21.68 1.21
C HIS A 335 44.91 22.80 2.08
N PRO A 336 45.23 22.57 3.37
CA PRO A 336 46.11 23.49 4.07
C PRO A 336 47.45 23.41 3.37
N MET A 337 47.83 24.48 2.66
CA MET A 337 49.21 24.66 2.23
C MET A 337 50.09 24.60 3.48
N GLY A 338 50.79 23.48 3.64
CA GLY A 338 51.74 23.29 4.71
C GLY A 338 52.73 24.44 4.69
N SER A 339 52.74 25.20 5.79
CA SER A 339 53.82 26.11 6.10
C SER A 339 55.10 25.30 6.29
N TRP A 340 56.00 25.35 5.30
CA TRP A 340 57.38 25.04 5.55
C TRP A 340 58.05 26.30 6.11
N SER A 341 58.37 26.26 7.39
CA SER A 341 59.25 27.24 8.02
C SER A 341 60.34 26.48 8.79
N LEU A 342 61.59 26.82 8.45
CA LEU A 342 62.90 26.47 9.05
C LEU A 342 63.61 25.23 8.53
#